data_AF-A0A7C7ZN84-F1
#
_entry.id   AF-A0A7C7ZN84-F1
#
_cell.length_a   1.000
_cell.length_b   1.000
_cell.length_c   1.000
_cell.angle_alpha   90.00
_cell.angle_beta   90.00
_cell.angle_gamma   90.00
#
_symmetry.space_group_name_H-M   'P 1'
#
loop_
_entity.id
_entity.type
_entity.pdbx_description
1 polymer ?
#
loop_
_entity_poly.entity_id
_entity_poly.type
_entity_poly.pdbx_seq_one_letter_code
_entity_poly.pdbx_strand_id
1 'polypeptide(L)'
;DVTVITNLMEARFITGSESLFDLMQTETAADKIWSSIEFFHEKVGEQHKRHLKFGNTAYNLEPDIKEGPGGLRDIQTIQWITQRYFGSNSLGELVNHAFLTKNEYRLLIKGQRFLWKVRFELHLLANRPENRLLFDYQKSLALAFGFEDGDNNLAVESFMQQYYRTVMDLERINELVLQMFTEALENKAMDVTPINESFRIVNDDIEVTHPDTFKTTPTALLDVFFQLQKNEKIKGVRSGTIRLIRENLHLINENFRSRPDAQTLFLDIIRQPQGITHQLRRMNRYGVLAAYIPAFDDIIGRMQYDLFHAYTVDQHTLFIVRNLRRFALEKHKEDLPHCYEIFKQI
;
A
#
# COMPACT_ATOMS: atom_id res chain seq x y z
N ASP A 1 1.45 18.95 20.59
CA ASP A 1 0.64 18.51 19.43
C ASP A 1 1.59 18.16 18.27
N VAL A 2 1.38 17.00 17.64
CA VAL A 2 2.18 16.51 16.50
C VAL A 2 2.04 17.41 15.26
N THR A 3 0.90 18.07 15.07
CA THR A 3 0.64 18.98 13.94
C THR A 3 1.53 20.22 14.04
N VAL A 4 1.64 20.80 15.24
CA VAL A 4 2.45 22.01 15.48
C VAL A 4 3.92 21.73 15.22
N ILE A 5 4.46 20.63 15.77
CA ILE A 5 5.87 20.27 15.54
C ILE A 5 6.15 19.96 14.07
N THR A 6 5.19 19.34 13.35
CA THR A 6 5.34 19.08 11.91
C THR A 6 5.50 20.38 11.13
N ASN A 7 4.66 21.39 11.42
CA ASN A 7 4.76 22.70 10.76
C ASN A 7 6.09 23.41 11.07
N LEU A 8 6.58 23.31 12.31
CA LEU A 8 7.86 23.91 12.71
C LEU A 8 9.05 23.22 12.03
N MET A 9 9.00 21.89 11.89
CA MET A 9 10.01 21.13 11.15
C MET A 9 10.05 21.51 9.66
N GLU A 10 8.91 21.76 9.03
CA GLU A 10 8.85 22.17 7.63
C GLU A 10 9.26 23.63 7.38
N ALA A 11 9.58 24.40 8.43
CA ALA A 11 9.90 25.80 8.30
C ALA A 11 11.13 26.01 7.40
N ARG A 12 11.04 27.01 6.52
CA ARG A 12 12.13 27.45 5.65
C ARG A 12 12.42 28.92 5.92
N PHE A 13 13.70 29.26 6.07
CA PHE A 13 14.11 30.65 6.14
C PHE A 13 13.82 31.34 4.80
N ILE A 14 13.04 32.42 4.83
CA ILE A 14 12.75 33.26 3.66
C ILE A 14 13.39 34.63 3.85
N THR A 15 13.19 35.25 5.02
CA THR A 15 13.78 36.54 5.42
C THR A 15 13.61 36.73 6.93
N GLY A 16 14.35 37.67 7.53
CA GLY A 16 14.29 38.00 8.96
C GLY A 16 15.57 37.65 9.73
N SER A 17 15.44 37.37 11.02
CA SER A 17 16.58 37.03 11.88
C SER A 17 16.96 35.55 11.75
N GLU A 18 18.12 35.26 11.17
CA GLU A 18 18.67 33.90 11.08
C GLU A 18 18.88 33.29 12.47
N SER A 19 19.36 34.06 13.44
CA SER A 19 19.61 33.55 14.80
C SER A 19 18.35 33.06 15.51
N LEU A 20 17.20 33.69 15.26
CA LEU A 20 15.93 33.24 15.83
C LEU A 20 15.42 31.98 15.12
N PHE A 21 15.67 31.86 13.81
CA PHE A 21 15.33 30.67 13.06
C PHE A 21 16.17 29.47 13.51
N ASP A 22 17.48 29.64 13.66
CA ASP A 22 18.39 28.60 14.14
C ASP A 22 18.08 28.19 15.59
N LEU A 23 17.74 29.16 16.45
CA LEU A 23 17.28 28.88 17.80
C LEU A 23 15.99 28.06 17.78
N MET A 24 15.01 28.43 16.96
CA MET A 24 13.76 27.66 16.82
C MET A 24 14.04 26.22 16.33
N GLN A 25 14.91 26.04 15.34
CA GLN A 25 15.31 24.70 14.89
C GLN A 25 15.97 23.89 16.01
N THR A 26 16.88 24.52 16.75
CA THR A 26 17.60 23.88 17.85
C THR A 26 16.70 23.53 19.03
N GLU A 27 15.70 24.36 19.35
CA GLU A 27 14.74 24.08 20.43
C GLU A 27 13.65 23.07 20.04
N THR A 28 13.42 22.87 18.74
CA THR A 28 12.42 21.91 18.22
C THR A 28 13.04 20.60 17.72
N ALA A 29 14.33 20.41 17.92
CA ALA A 29 15.07 19.20 17.56
C ALA A 29 14.53 17.94 18.24
N ALA A 30 14.80 16.78 17.63
CA ALA A 30 14.24 15.49 18.03
C ALA A 30 14.70 14.98 19.41
N ASP A 31 15.83 15.48 19.90
CA ASP A 31 16.38 15.20 21.22
C ASP A 31 15.72 16.00 22.36
N LYS A 32 14.97 17.06 22.03
CA LYS A 32 14.32 17.94 23.02
C LYS A 32 12.82 17.76 23.12
N ILE A 33 12.14 17.71 21.98
CA ILE A 33 10.69 17.60 21.88
C ILE A 33 10.42 16.42 20.94
N TRP A 34 9.35 15.64 21.12
CA TRP A 34 8.93 14.60 20.17
C TRP A 34 10.08 13.73 19.63
N SER A 35 10.46 12.71 20.39
CA SER A 35 11.46 11.74 19.93
C SER A 35 11.04 11.10 18.60
N SER A 36 12.00 10.58 17.84
CA SER A 36 11.72 9.99 16.53
C SER A 36 10.71 8.83 16.61
N ILE A 37 10.74 8.05 17.69
CA ILE A 37 9.79 6.94 17.91
C ILE A 37 8.38 7.44 18.24
N GLU A 38 8.23 8.43 19.12
CA GLU A 38 6.93 9.01 19.46
C GLU A 38 6.30 9.70 18.25
N PHE A 39 7.10 10.48 17.51
CA PHE A 39 6.66 11.16 16.30
C PHE A 39 6.23 10.16 15.22
N PHE A 40 6.99 9.08 15.04
CA PHE A 40 6.66 8.00 14.11
C PHE A 40 5.31 7.38 14.43
N HIS A 41 5.09 6.93 15.67
CA HIS A 41 3.83 6.29 16.06
C HIS A 41 2.62 7.21 15.90
N GLU A 42 2.74 8.49 16.27
CA GLU A 42 1.67 9.46 16.04
C GLU A 42 1.38 9.65 14.55
N LYS A 43 2.41 9.80 13.71
CA LYS A 43 2.24 9.98 12.26
C LYS A 43 1.61 8.77 11.58
N VAL A 44 2.01 7.56 11.97
CA VAL A 44 1.38 6.32 11.49
C VAL A 44 -0.08 6.25 11.96
N GLY A 45 -0.37 6.64 13.21
CA GLY A 45 -1.73 6.74 13.73
C GLY A 45 -2.61 7.75 12.99
N GLU A 46 -2.08 8.94 12.68
CA GLU A 46 -2.74 9.97 11.86
C GLU A 46 -3.06 9.43 10.45
N GLN A 47 -2.10 8.77 9.81
CA GLN A 47 -2.29 8.15 8.50
C GLN A 47 -3.40 7.09 8.55
N HIS A 48 -3.38 6.19 9.53
CA HIS A 48 -4.39 5.15 9.67
C HIS A 48 -5.79 5.74 9.83
N LYS A 49 -5.96 6.73 10.73
CA LYS A 49 -7.23 7.45 10.94
C LYS A 49 -7.70 8.15 9.65
N ARG A 50 -6.78 8.74 8.88
CA ARG A 50 -7.09 9.36 7.59
C ARG A 50 -7.57 8.33 6.57
N HIS A 51 -6.84 7.22 6.39
CA HIS A 51 -7.22 6.16 5.45
C HIS A 51 -8.59 5.56 5.78
N LEU A 52 -8.94 5.41 7.06
CA LEU A 52 -10.26 4.94 7.49
C LEU A 52 -11.41 5.83 7.01
N LYS A 53 -11.23 7.17 6.96
CA LYS A 53 -12.25 8.10 6.44
C LYS A 53 -12.56 7.87 4.96
N PHE A 54 -11.65 7.24 4.22
CA PHE A 54 -11.80 6.90 2.80
C PHE A 54 -12.09 5.40 2.58
N GLY A 55 -12.60 4.69 3.60
CA GLY A 55 -12.90 3.26 3.50
C GLY A 55 -11.65 2.37 3.40
N ASN A 56 -10.48 2.91 3.76
CA ASN A 56 -9.17 2.25 3.70
C ASN A 56 -8.82 1.72 2.30
N THR A 57 -9.22 2.44 1.25
CA THR A 57 -9.06 2.03 -0.15
C THR A 57 -8.74 3.23 -1.03
N ALA A 58 -7.66 3.13 -1.82
CA ALA A 58 -7.28 4.12 -2.84
C ALA A 58 -8.22 4.15 -4.05
N TYR A 59 -9.13 3.18 -4.13
CA TYR A 59 -9.76 2.76 -5.38
C TYR A 59 -11.22 3.17 -5.48
N ASN A 60 -11.63 4.19 -4.72
CA ASN A 60 -12.93 4.83 -4.95
C ASN A 60 -12.96 5.38 -6.38
N LEU A 61 -14.10 5.29 -7.09
CA LEU A 61 -14.26 5.88 -8.43
C LEU A 61 -14.10 7.40 -8.43
N GLU A 62 -14.31 8.07 -7.29
CA GLU A 62 -13.96 9.49 -7.12
C GLU A 62 -12.87 9.66 -6.05
N PRO A 63 -11.62 9.27 -6.35
CA PRO A 63 -10.55 9.23 -5.36
C PRO A 63 -10.04 10.63 -4.98
N ASP A 64 -9.48 10.76 -3.78
CA ASP A 64 -8.79 11.97 -3.31
C ASP A 64 -7.28 11.85 -3.54
N ILE A 65 -6.73 12.73 -4.38
CA ILE A 65 -5.32 12.74 -4.80
C ILE A 65 -4.38 13.04 -3.61
N LYS A 66 -4.88 13.74 -2.59
CA LYS A 66 -4.07 14.25 -1.49
C LYS A 66 -4.16 13.36 -0.26
N GLU A 67 -5.38 13.14 0.24
CA GLU A 67 -5.63 12.53 1.54
C GLU A 67 -5.91 11.02 1.46
N GLY A 68 -6.20 10.47 0.26
CA GLY A 68 -6.41 9.04 0.06
C GLY A 68 -5.15 8.18 0.28
N PRO A 69 -5.30 6.86 0.47
CA PRO A 69 -4.16 5.92 0.50
C PRO A 69 -3.32 6.03 -0.78
N GLY A 70 -2.00 6.06 -0.65
CA GLY A 70 -1.06 6.30 -1.77
C GLY A 70 -1.08 7.73 -2.34
N GLY A 71 -1.84 8.65 -1.73
CA GLY A 71 -1.92 10.05 -2.13
C GLY A 71 -0.73 10.90 -1.68
N LEU A 72 -0.76 12.19 -2.00
CA LEU A 72 0.34 13.13 -1.68
C LEU A 72 0.67 13.20 -0.19
N ARG A 73 -0.32 13.03 0.69
CA ARG A 73 -0.11 13.08 2.14
C ARG A 73 0.68 11.87 2.65
N ASP A 74 0.56 10.69 2.03
CA ASP A 74 1.39 9.53 2.38
C ASP A 74 2.88 9.85 2.11
N ILE A 75 3.17 10.48 0.97
CA ILE A 75 4.53 10.91 0.61
C ILE A 75 5.05 11.95 1.60
N GLN A 76 4.21 12.91 2.01
CA GLN A 76 4.56 13.90 3.03
C GLN A 76 4.84 13.25 4.39
N THR A 77 4.02 12.27 4.80
CA THR A 77 4.24 11.51 6.03
C THR A 77 5.61 10.84 6.03
N ILE A 78 5.98 10.16 4.94
CA ILE A 78 7.32 9.58 4.79
C ILE A 78 8.40 10.65 4.91
N GLN A 79 8.23 11.79 4.23
CA GLN A 79 9.20 12.88 4.27
C GLN A 79 9.39 13.44 5.68
N TRP A 80 8.31 13.63 6.45
CA TRP A 80 8.38 14.11 7.83
C TRP A 80 9.03 13.13 8.78
N ILE A 81 8.72 11.83 8.62
CA ILE A 81 9.36 10.78 9.41
C ILE A 81 10.85 10.72 9.09
N THR A 82 11.21 10.78 7.80
CA THR A 82 12.61 10.83 7.32
C THR A 82 13.35 12.04 7.91
N GLN A 83 12.72 13.22 7.87
CA GLN A 83 13.27 14.43 8.46
C GLN A 83 13.46 14.28 9.96
N ARG A 84 12.48 13.70 10.68
CA ARG A 84 12.59 13.54 12.14
C ARG A 84 13.70 12.57 12.51
N TYR A 85 13.83 11.50 11.74
CA TYR A 85 14.73 10.41 12.04
C TYR A 85 16.18 10.70 11.63
N PHE A 86 16.40 11.27 10.43
CA PHE A 86 17.75 11.54 9.90
C PHE A 86 18.18 13.00 9.99
N GLY A 87 17.28 13.92 10.34
CA GLY A 87 17.57 15.37 10.37
C GLY A 87 17.62 16.04 8.99
N SER A 88 17.16 15.37 7.93
CA SER A 88 17.20 15.88 6.55
C SER A 88 15.85 15.78 5.85
N ASN A 89 15.44 16.85 5.17
CA ASN A 89 14.12 16.95 4.52
C ASN A 89 14.08 16.24 3.15
N SER A 90 15.17 15.60 2.75
CA SER A 90 15.31 14.96 1.44
C SER A 90 14.85 13.51 1.48
N LEU A 91 13.89 13.15 0.62
CA LEU A 91 13.56 11.74 0.37
C LEU A 91 14.77 10.94 -0.19
N GLY A 92 15.81 11.62 -0.68
CA GLY A 92 17.06 10.97 -1.11
C GLY A 92 17.79 10.26 0.04
N GLU A 93 17.58 10.68 1.29
CA GLU A 93 18.18 10.01 2.45
C GLU A 93 17.71 8.57 2.60
N LEU A 94 16.49 8.27 2.16
CA LEU A 94 15.99 6.89 2.16
C LEU A 94 16.87 5.98 1.30
N VAL A 95 17.49 6.51 0.24
CA VAL A 95 18.46 5.75 -0.56
C VAL A 95 19.81 5.66 0.15
N ASN A 96 20.29 6.77 0.72
CA ASN A 96 21.58 6.84 1.41
C ASN A 96 21.65 5.85 2.60
N HIS A 97 20.53 5.69 3.32
CA HIS A 97 20.41 4.78 4.46
C HIS A 97 19.81 3.41 4.10
N ALA A 98 19.74 3.06 2.80
CA ALA A 98 19.24 1.77 2.29
C ALA A 98 17.78 1.41 2.65
N PHE A 99 16.97 2.39 3.03
CA PHE A 99 15.51 2.24 3.15
C PHE A 99 14.86 1.99 1.79
N LEU A 100 15.34 2.66 0.74
CA LEU A 100 14.86 2.48 -0.63
C LEU A 100 16.01 2.14 -1.57
N THR A 101 15.72 1.25 -2.52
CA THR A 101 16.57 1.10 -3.70
C THR A 101 16.44 2.32 -4.62
N LYS A 102 17.41 2.52 -5.52
CA LYS A 102 17.35 3.59 -6.53
C LYS A 102 16.09 3.50 -7.41
N ASN A 103 15.61 2.28 -7.68
CA ASN A 103 14.41 2.06 -8.49
C ASN A 103 13.13 2.41 -7.73
N GLU A 104 13.01 2.00 -6.46
CA GLU A 104 11.87 2.38 -5.61
C GLU A 104 11.82 3.90 -5.40
N TYR A 105 12.96 4.55 -5.19
CA TYR A 105 13.03 6.01 -5.11
C TYR A 105 12.59 6.70 -6.41
N ARG A 106 13.04 6.21 -7.57
CA ARG A 106 12.58 6.75 -8.87
C ARG A 106 11.07 6.58 -9.05
N LEU A 107 10.51 5.45 -8.63
CA LEU A 107 9.07 5.20 -8.67
C LEU A 107 8.31 6.17 -7.76
N LEU A 108 8.79 6.41 -6.54
CA LEU A 108 8.26 7.40 -5.60
C LEU A 108 8.21 8.80 -6.22
N ILE A 109 9.34 9.28 -6.75
CA ILE A 109 9.45 10.62 -7.34
C ILE A 109 8.60 10.74 -8.62
N LYS A 110 8.58 9.71 -9.47
CA LYS A 110 7.74 9.70 -10.68
C LYS A 110 6.25 9.76 -10.30
N GLY A 111 5.83 8.98 -9.32
CA GLY A 111 4.45 8.97 -8.82
C GLY A 111 4.07 10.32 -8.22
N GLN A 112 4.91 10.91 -7.36
CA GLN A 112 4.69 12.24 -6.80
C GLN A 112 4.50 13.31 -7.88
N ARG A 113 5.39 13.33 -8.89
CA ARG A 113 5.29 14.27 -10.00
C ARG A 113 4.02 14.08 -10.81
N PHE A 114 3.60 12.85 -11.03
CA PHE A 114 2.33 12.55 -11.70
C PHE A 114 1.14 13.09 -10.89
N LEU A 115 1.05 12.79 -9.60
CA LEU A 115 -0.03 13.30 -8.74
C LEU A 115 -0.04 14.84 -8.66
N TRP A 116 1.12 15.50 -8.65
CA TRP A 116 1.20 16.95 -8.73
C TRP A 116 0.65 17.50 -10.04
N LYS A 117 0.99 16.89 -11.19
CA LYS A 117 0.43 17.30 -12.48
C LYS A 117 -1.09 17.14 -12.51
N VAL A 118 -1.59 15.99 -12.06
CA VAL A 118 -3.04 15.72 -12.03
C VAL A 118 -3.75 16.74 -11.16
N ARG A 119 -3.21 17.01 -9.95
CA ARG A 119 -3.78 17.99 -9.03
C ARG A 119 -3.72 19.42 -9.57
N PHE A 120 -2.65 19.79 -10.27
CA PHE A 120 -2.52 21.10 -10.90
C PHE A 120 -3.59 21.31 -11.98
N GLU A 121 -3.73 20.36 -12.90
CA GLU A 121 -4.78 20.42 -13.94
C GLU A 121 -6.19 20.41 -13.33
N LEU A 122 -6.42 19.61 -12.28
CA LEU A 122 -7.69 19.60 -11.56
C LEU A 122 -8.03 20.97 -10.96
N HIS A 123 -7.05 21.66 -10.38
CA HIS A 123 -7.26 23.02 -9.86
C HIS A 123 -7.56 24.03 -10.97
N LEU A 124 -6.94 23.91 -12.15
CA LEU A 124 -7.24 24.76 -13.30
C LEU A 124 -8.68 24.53 -13.78
N LEU A 125 -9.09 23.28 -13.91
CA LEU A 125 -10.45 22.91 -14.33
C LEU A 125 -11.52 23.32 -13.31
N ALA A 126 -11.25 23.13 -12.02
CA ALA A 126 -12.21 23.46 -10.95
C ALA A 126 -12.21 24.95 -10.59
N ASN A 127 -11.18 25.71 -10.97
CA ASN A 127 -10.92 27.10 -10.57
C ASN A 127 -11.00 27.33 -9.05
N ARG A 128 -10.63 26.31 -8.27
CA ARG A 128 -10.58 26.32 -6.80
C ARG A 128 -9.68 25.18 -6.30
N PRO A 129 -9.27 25.19 -5.02
CA PRO A 129 -8.69 24.02 -4.41
C PRO A 129 -9.68 22.84 -4.48
N GLU A 130 -9.27 21.78 -5.16
CA GLU A 130 -10.02 20.54 -5.32
C GLU A 130 -9.02 19.38 -5.33
N ASN A 131 -9.31 18.32 -4.57
CA ASN A 131 -8.45 17.14 -4.51
C ASN A 131 -9.18 15.87 -4.95
N ARG A 132 -10.51 15.92 -5.09
CA ARG A 132 -11.32 14.79 -5.52
C ARG A 132 -11.40 14.77 -7.04
N LEU A 133 -11.05 13.63 -7.62
CA LEU A 133 -11.28 13.35 -9.03
C LEU A 133 -12.75 12.98 -9.25
N LEU A 134 -13.64 13.97 -9.21
CA LEU A 134 -15.06 13.76 -9.52
C LEU A 134 -15.25 13.36 -10.99
N PHE A 135 -16.28 12.58 -11.31
CA PHE A 135 -16.55 12.10 -12.67
C PHE A 135 -16.46 13.21 -13.73
N ASP A 136 -17.11 14.36 -13.49
CA ASP A 136 -17.11 15.51 -14.40
C ASP A 136 -15.70 16.00 -14.78
N TYR A 137 -14.75 15.91 -13.84
CA TYR A 137 -13.36 16.31 -14.07
C TYR A 137 -12.53 15.22 -14.74
N GLN A 138 -12.81 13.94 -14.47
CA GLN A 138 -12.01 12.83 -14.99
C GLN A 138 -11.93 12.82 -16.52
N LYS A 139 -13.07 13.07 -17.19
CA LYS A 139 -13.10 13.12 -18.66
C LYS A 139 -12.26 14.28 -19.20
N SER A 140 -12.36 15.46 -18.58
CA SER A 140 -11.59 16.64 -18.98
C SER A 140 -10.09 16.46 -18.73
N LEU A 141 -9.74 15.83 -17.61
CA LEU A 141 -8.36 15.47 -17.28
C LEU A 141 -7.78 14.46 -18.26
N ALA A 142 -8.54 13.43 -18.65
CA ALA A 142 -8.09 12.45 -19.63
C ALA A 142 -7.66 13.12 -20.94
N LEU A 143 -8.48 14.04 -21.45
CA LEU A 143 -8.16 14.82 -22.65
C LEU A 143 -6.93 15.72 -22.46
N ALA A 144 -6.85 16.43 -21.32
CA ALA A 144 -5.69 17.29 -21.01
C ALA A 144 -4.37 16.51 -20.90
N PHE A 145 -4.43 15.24 -20.49
CA PHE A 145 -3.29 14.33 -20.43
C PHE A 145 -3.02 13.60 -21.76
N GLY A 146 -3.79 13.89 -22.81
CA GLY A 146 -3.61 13.34 -24.16
C GLY A 146 -4.11 11.89 -24.31
N PHE A 147 -5.04 11.45 -23.47
CA PHE A 147 -5.71 10.17 -23.67
C PHE A 147 -6.80 10.29 -24.73
N GLU A 148 -6.89 9.27 -25.59
CA GLU A 148 -7.89 9.14 -26.65
C GLU A 148 -8.71 7.88 -26.42
N ASP A 149 -9.94 7.87 -26.95
CA ASP A 149 -10.80 6.69 -26.89
C ASP A 149 -10.21 5.59 -27.77
N GLY A 150 -10.02 4.39 -27.20
CA GLY A 150 -9.58 3.21 -27.94
C GLY A 150 -10.76 2.28 -28.24
N ASP A 151 -10.49 1.22 -29.01
CA ASP A 151 -11.53 0.25 -29.41
C ASP A 151 -12.22 -0.45 -28.23
N ASN A 152 -11.49 -0.66 -27.12
CA ASN A 152 -11.95 -1.45 -25.97
C ASN A 152 -11.97 -0.69 -24.63
N ASN A 153 -11.44 0.54 -24.57
CA ASN A 153 -11.37 1.34 -23.34
C ASN A 153 -11.59 2.82 -23.68
N LEU A 154 -12.38 3.51 -22.85
CA LEU A 154 -12.52 4.96 -22.97
C LEU A 154 -11.24 5.68 -22.54
N ALA A 155 -11.01 6.88 -23.08
CA ALA A 155 -9.88 7.74 -22.70
C ALA A 155 -9.80 7.94 -21.19
N VAL A 156 -10.97 8.15 -20.57
CA VAL A 156 -11.12 8.36 -19.13
C VAL A 156 -10.75 7.12 -18.32
N GLU A 157 -11.13 5.93 -18.78
CA GLU A 157 -10.79 4.67 -18.11
C GLU A 157 -9.28 4.40 -18.20
N SER A 158 -8.66 4.72 -19.33
CA SER A 158 -7.21 4.58 -19.51
C SER A 158 -6.42 5.56 -18.64
N PHE A 159 -6.86 6.82 -18.56
CA PHE A 159 -6.30 7.82 -17.65
C PHE A 159 -6.42 7.38 -16.19
N MET A 160 -7.63 6.98 -15.78
CA MET A 160 -7.88 6.57 -14.40
C MET A 160 -7.15 5.26 -14.06
N GLN A 161 -6.99 4.34 -15.01
CA GLN A 161 -6.17 3.15 -14.81
C GLN A 161 -4.70 3.51 -14.55
N GLN A 162 -4.13 4.48 -15.27
CA GLN A 162 -2.79 5.00 -14.97
C GLN A 162 -2.73 5.63 -13.57
N TYR A 163 -3.77 6.38 -13.18
CA TYR A 163 -3.88 6.95 -11.84
C TYR A 163 -3.87 5.87 -10.76
N TYR A 164 -4.76 4.88 -10.81
CA TYR A 164 -4.84 3.83 -9.80
C TYR A 164 -3.55 3.01 -9.73
N ARG A 165 -2.94 2.67 -10.87
CA ARG A 165 -1.63 1.97 -10.90
C ARG A 165 -0.54 2.78 -10.22
N THR A 166 -0.53 4.10 -10.44
CA THR A 166 0.45 4.99 -9.78
C THR A 166 0.22 5.05 -8.27
N VAL A 167 -1.03 5.22 -7.82
CA VAL A 167 -1.38 5.27 -6.40
C VAL A 167 -1.11 3.94 -5.69
N MET A 168 -1.35 2.81 -6.35
CA MET A 168 -0.97 1.47 -5.86
C MET A 168 0.52 1.36 -5.58
N ASP A 169 1.35 1.81 -6.54
CA ASP A 169 2.79 1.77 -6.40
C ASP A 169 3.29 2.67 -5.26
N LEU A 170 2.64 3.82 -5.08
CA LEU A 170 2.91 4.74 -3.95
C LEU A 170 2.47 4.16 -2.60
N GLU A 171 1.29 3.54 -2.53
CA GLU A 171 0.80 2.84 -1.32
C GLU A 171 1.78 1.74 -0.91
N ARG A 172 2.27 0.95 -1.88
CA ARG A 172 3.27 -0.10 -1.64
C ARG A 172 4.59 0.45 -1.09
N ILE A 173 5.09 1.54 -1.68
CA ILE A 173 6.32 2.19 -1.19
C ILE A 173 6.11 2.72 0.23
N ASN A 174 4.95 3.34 0.49
CA ASN A 174 4.63 3.84 1.82
C ASN A 174 4.61 2.73 2.87
N GLU A 175 3.93 1.62 2.59
CA GLU A 175 3.91 0.45 3.48
C GLU A 175 5.33 -0.07 3.75
N LEU A 176 6.14 -0.25 2.70
CA LEU A 176 7.51 -0.74 2.82
C LEU A 176 8.37 0.18 3.70
N VAL A 177 8.34 1.49 3.44
CA VAL A 177 9.14 2.47 4.18
C VAL A 177 8.70 2.56 5.65
N LEU A 178 7.40 2.57 5.92
CA LEU A 178 6.89 2.58 7.29
C LEU A 178 7.29 1.30 8.04
N GLN A 179 7.23 0.13 7.39
CA GLN A 179 7.69 -1.13 7.99
C GLN A 179 9.18 -1.08 8.32
N MET A 180 10.02 -0.53 7.44
CA MET A 180 11.45 -0.36 7.72
C MET A 180 11.73 0.61 8.87
N PHE A 181 10.94 1.68 9.00
CA PHE A 181 11.04 2.57 10.16
C PHE A 181 10.63 1.87 11.45
N THR A 182 9.55 1.08 11.44
CA THR A 182 9.18 0.25 12.59
C THR A 182 10.34 -0.66 13.01
N GLU A 183 10.94 -1.37 12.05
CA GLU A 183 12.07 -2.28 12.30
C GLU A 183 13.31 -1.53 12.84
N ALA A 184 13.59 -0.32 12.36
CA ALA A 184 14.73 0.49 12.78
C ALA A 184 14.53 1.21 14.12
N LEU A 185 13.30 1.59 14.46
CA LEU A 185 12.98 2.38 15.65
C LEU A 185 12.68 1.52 16.87
N GLU A 186 12.04 0.37 16.70
CA GLU A 186 11.51 -0.37 17.84
C GLU A 186 12.58 -1.05 18.70
N ASN A 187 13.83 -1.20 18.22
CA ASN A 187 14.98 -1.72 18.99
C ASN A 187 14.66 -2.92 19.90
N LYS A 188 13.68 -3.75 19.52
CA LYS A 188 13.27 -4.93 20.29
C LYS A 188 14.34 -6.01 20.14
N ALA A 189 14.68 -6.68 21.24
CA ALA A 189 15.44 -7.92 21.16
C ALA A 189 14.71 -8.85 20.17
N MET A 190 15.43 -9.35 19.16
CA MET A 190 14.83 -10.20 18.13
C MET A 190 14.43 -11.53 18.77
N ASP A 191 13.14 -11.74 18.98
CA ASP A 191 12.58 -13.05 19.30
C ASP A 191 12.38 -13.82 18.00
N VAL A 192 13.07 -14.94 17.82
CA VAL A 192 13.07 -15.70 16.57
C VAL A 192 12.49 -17.08 16.80
N THR A 193 11.37 -17.36 16.12
CA THR A 193 10.72 -18.69 16.16
C THR A 193 10.70 -19.30 14.76
N PRO A 194 11.28 -20.48 14.52
CA PRO A 194 11.23 -21.12 13.21
C PRO A 194 9.81 -21.58 12.87
N ILE A 195 9.41 -21.45 11.60
CA ILE A 195 8.15 -22.01 11.07
C ILE A 195 8.47 -23.27 10.25
N ASN A 196 9.34 -23.12 9.25
CA ASN A 196 9.79 -24.19 8.36
C ASN A 196 11.15 -23.81 7.75
N GLU A 197 11.66 -24.58 6.78
CA GLU A 197 12.94 -24.31 6.13
C GLU A 197 12.98 -22.95 5.40
N SER A 198 11.83 -22.45 4.95
CA SER A 198 11.71 -21.21 4.17
C SER A 198 11.44 -19.98 5.04
N PHE A 199 10.78 -20.15 6.20
CA PHE A 199 10.28 -19.04 7.01
C PHE A 199 10.55 -19.18 8.50
N ARG A 200 10.75 -18.02 9.13
CA ARG A 200 10.80 -17.82 10.58
C ARG A 200 9.91 -16.63 10.94
N ILE A 201 9.44 -16.60 12.19
CA ILE A 201 8.84 -15.42 12.79
C ILE A 201 9.95 -14.66 13.47
N VAL A 202 10.01 -13.36 13.27
CA VAL A 202 10.84 -12.49 14.09
C VAL A 202 9.97 -11.41 14.71
N ASN A 203 9.94 -11.40 16.05
CA ASN A 203 8.94 -10.71 16.85
C ASN A 203 7.53 -11.19 16.48
N ASP A 204 6.76 -10.39 15.74
CA ASP A 204 5.40 -10.70 15.31
C ASP A 204 5.26 -10.84 13.79
N ASP A 205 6.36 -10.77 13.03
CA ASP A 205 6.33 -10.72 11.56
C ASP A 205 7.03 -11.93 10.93
N ILE A 206 6.47 -12.44 9.83
CA ILE A 206 7.11 -13.51 9.07
C ILE A 206 8.27 -12.97 8.23
N GLU A 207 9.37 -13.73 8.22
CA GLU A 207 10.58 -13.45 7.47
C GLU A 207 11.10 -14.72 6.77
N VAL A 208 11.66 -14.57 5.57
CA VAL A 208 12.42 -15.64 4.92
C VAL A 208 13.69 -16.00 5.67
N THR A 209 14.04 -17.29 5.69
CA THR A 209 15.26 -17.78 6.33
C THR A 209 16.53 -17.37 5.59
N HIS A 210 16.47 -17.30 4.24
CA HIS A 210 17.59 -16.97 3.36
C HIS A 210 17.17 -16.00 2.23
N PRO A 211 18.04 -15.08 1.76
CA PRO A 211 17.71 -14.16 0.66
C PRO A 211 17.32 -14.85 -0.65
N ASP A 212 17.85 -16.06 -0.90
CA ASP A 212 17.55 -16.84 -2.10
C ASP A 212 16.38 -17.82 -1.96
N THR A 213 15.64 -17.79 -0.84
CA THR A 213 14.54 -18.74 -0.56
C THR A 213 13.55 -18.87 -1.72
N PHE A 214 13.16 -17.76 -2.37
CA PHE A 214 12.23 -17.81 -3.50
C PHE A 214 12.85 -18.35 -4.79
N LYS A 215 14.17 -18.26 -4.96
CA LYS A 215 14.85 -18.84 -6.12
C LYS A 215 15.01 -20.35 -5.96
N THR A 216 15.35 -20.81 -4.76
CA THR A 216 15.51 -22.23 -4.45
C THR A 216 14.17 -22.94 -4.30
N THR A 217 13.19 -22.27 -3.70
CA THR A 217 11.84 -22.78 -3.44
C THR A 217 10.79 -21.77 -3.93
N PRO A 218 10.53 -21.70 -5.26
CA PRO A 218 9.59 -20.72 -5.81
C PRO A 218 8.19 -20.78 -5.19
N THR A 219 7.71 -21.97 -4.79
CA THR A 219 6.39 -22.13 -4.16
C THR A 219 6.26 -21.40 -2.83
N ALA A 220 7.38 -21.00 -2.21
CA ALA A 220 7.38 -20.13 -1.05
C ALA A 220 6.70 -18.76 -1.31
N LEU A 221 6.65 -18.31 -2.57
CA LEU A 221 5.91 -17.11 -2.97
C LEU A 221 4.40 -17.21 -2.70
N LEU A 222 3.84 -18.42 -2.64
CA LEU A 222 2.47 -18.66 -2.17
C LEU A 222 2.45 -19.07 -0.69
N ASP A 223 3.41 -19.90 -0.26
CA ASP A 223 3.43 -20.48 1.10
C ASP A 223 3.44 -19.39 2.19
N VAL A 224 4.12 -18.26 1.95
CA VAL A 224 4.13 -17.14 2.92
C VAL A 224 2.70 -16.73 3.35
N PHE A 225 1.75 -16.69 2.41
CA PHE A 225 0.35 -16.33 2.68
C PHE A 225 -0.40 -17.45 3.39
N PHE A 226 -0.08 -18.69 3.06
CA PHE A 226 -0.62 -19.86 3.73
C PHE A 226 -0.18 -19.92 5.20
N GLN A 227 1.12 -19.70 5.47
CA GLN A 227 1.64 -19.63 6.84
C GLN A 227 0.99 -18.50 7.66
N LEU A 228 0.74 -17.35 7.02
CA LEU A 228 0.01 -16.23 7.63
C LEU A 228 -1.44 -16.55 7.99
N GLN A 229 -2.11 -17.49 7.28
CA GLN A 229 -3.47 -17.93 7.64
C GLN A 229 -3.47 -18.96 8.76
N LYS A 230 -2.42 -19.79 8.82
CA LYS A 230 -2.28 -20.85 9.82
C LYS A 230 -1.87 -20.34 11.19
N ASN A 231 -1.21 -19.19 11.27
CA ASN A 231 -0.67 -18.67 12.52
C ASN A 231 -1.19 -17.26 12.81
N GLU A 232 -2.21 -17.19 13.67
CA GLU A 232 -2.85 -15.93 14.09
C GLU A 232 -1.92 -14.98 14.85
N LYS A 233 -0.79 -15.47 15.38
CA LYS A 233 0.19 -14.62 16.08
C LYS A 233 0.97 -13.74 15.11
N ILE A 234 1.06 -14.12 13.84
CA ILE A 234 1.81 -13.36 12.84
C ILE A 234 0.97 -12.17 12.39
N LYS A 235 1.43 -10.95 12.71
CA LYS A 235 0.74 -9.69 12.40
C LYS A 235 1.04 -9.22 10.98
N GLY A 236 2.27 -9.40 10.51
CA GLY A 236 2.74 -8.82 9.26
C GLY A 236 3.81 -9.64 8.55
N VAL A 237 4.47 -8.99 7.59
CA VAL A 237 5.59 -9.53 6.81
C VAL A 237 6.73 -8.52 6.92
N ARG A 238 7.93 -8.98 7.23
CA ARG A 238 9.10 -8.10 7.32
C ARG A 238 9.42 -7.44 5.99
N SER A 239 9.90 -6.20 6.05
CA SER A 239 10.18 -5.36 4.88
C SER A 239 11.07 -6.07 3.85
N GLY A 240 12.13 -6.74 4.31
CA GLY A 240 13.05 -7.51 3.47
C GLY A 240 12.37 -8.68 2.75
N THR A 241 11.40 -9.34 3.39
CA THR A 241 10.63 -10.41 2.76
C THR A 241 9.67 -9.88 1.70
N ILE A 242 8.99 -8.75 1.97
CA ILE A 242 8.13 -8.09 0.98
C ILE A 242 8.95 -7.71 -0.27
N ARG A 243 10.14 -7.13 -0.09
CA ARG A 243 11.04 -6.75 -1.19
C ARG A 243 11.44 -7.99 -2.01
N LEU A 244 11.85 -9.07 -1.34
CA LEU A 244 12.23 -10.32 -2.00
C LEU A 244 11.06 -10.97 -2.77
N ILE A 245 9.83 -10.92 -2.23
CA ILE A 245 8.64 -11.39 -2.97
C ILE A 245 8.51 -10.63 -4.29
N ARG A 246 8.61 -9.30 -4.25
CA ARG A 246 8.42 -8.43 -5.41
C ARG A 246 9.50 -8.62 -6.47
N GLU A 247 10.77 -8.74 -6.06
CA GLU A 247 11.89 -8.98 -6.96
C GLU A 247 11.77 -10.33 -7.69
N ASN A 248 11.10 -11.30 -7.08
CA ASN A 248 10.97 -12.66 -7.59
C ASN A 248 9.59 -12.99 -8.20
N LEU A 249 8.71 -11.99 -8.40
CA LEU A 249 7.39 -12.22 -9.05
C LEU A 249 7.52 -12.84 -10.45
N HIS A 250 8.61 -12.56 -11.16
CA HIS A 250 8.90 -13.12 -12.48
C HIS A 250 9.06 -14.66 -12.47
N LEU A 251 9.31 -15.27 -11.31
CA LEU A 251 9.34 -16.72 -11.16
C LEU A 251 7.95 -17.36 -11.26
N ILE A 252 6.88 -16.59 -11.06
CA ILE A 252 5.48 -17.02 -11.23
C ILE A 252 5.12 -16.96 -12.73
N ASN A 253 5.76 -17.81 -13.51
CA ASN A 253 5.54 -17.98 -14.94
C ASN A 253 4.57 -19.13 -15.24
N GLU A 254 4.37 -19.46 -16.52
CA GLU A 254 3.48 -20.56 -16.94
C GLU A 254 3.87 -21.90 -16.32
N ASN A 255 5.17 -22.21 -16.27
CA ASN A 255 5.66 -23.43 -15.64
C ASN A 255 5.25 -23.47 -14.17
N PHE A 256 5.46 -22.40 -13.41
CA PHE A 256 5.03 -22.30 -12.01
C PHE A 256 3.54 -22.56 -11.84
N ARG A 257 2.69 -21.90 -12.64
CA ARG A 257 1.23 -22.05 -12.58
C ARG A 257 0.73 -23.44 -12.95
N SER A 258 1.49 -24.16 -13.79
CA SER A 258 1.18 -25.54 -14.17
C SER A 258 1.57 -26.59 -13.12
N ARG A 259 2.37 -26.22 -12.10
CA ARG A 259 2.82 -27.19 -11.10
C ARG A 259 1.68 -27.64 -10.19
N PRO A 260 1.50 -28.95 -9.97
CA PRO A 260 0.46 -29.46 -9.07
C PRO A 260 0.59 -28.99 -7.62
N ASP A 261 1.81 -28.82 -7.11
CA ASP A 261 2.06 -28.36 -5.74
C ASP A 261 1.66 -26.88 -5.56
N ALA A 262 1.97 -26.01 -6.53
CA ALA A 262 1.54 -24.62 -6.53
C ALA A 262 0.02 -24.47 -6.63
N GLN A 263 -0.63 -25.26 -7.48
CA GLN A 263 -2.10 -25.29 -7.61
C GLN A 263 -2.78 -25.74 -6.33
N THR A 264 -2.28 -26.82 -5.72
CA THR A 264 -2.80 -27.34 -4.45
C THR A 264 -2.65 -26.29 -3.36
N LEU A 265 -1.46 -25.70 -3.23
CA LEU A 265 -1.20 -24.67 -2.23
C LEU A 265 -2.08 -23.42 -2.40
N PHE A 266 -2.32 -22.98 -3.64
CA PHE A 266 -3.26 -21.88 -3.88
C PHE A 266 -4.68 -22.25 -3.48
N LEU A 267 -5.15 -23.45 -3.81
CA LEU A 267 -6.46 -23.93 -3.37
C LEU A 267 -6.55 -24.03 -1.85
N ASP A 268 -5.47 -24.45 -1.18
CA ASP A 268 -5.39 -24.52 0.27
C ASP A 268 -5.50 -23.14 0.93
N ILE A 269 -4.91 -22.10 0.32
CA ILE A 269 -5.07 -20.69 0.73
C ILE A 269 -6.54 -20.26 0.64
N ILE A 270 -7.20 -20.58 -0.48
CA ILE A 270 -8.62 -20.24 -0.71
C ILE A 270 -9.56 -21.04 0.21
N ARG A 271 -9.16 -22.23 0.65
CA ARG A 271 -9.95 -23.11 1.53
C ARG A 271 -9.75 -22.84 3.02
N GLN A 272 -8.83 -21.96 3.42
CA GLN A 272 -8.59 -21.71 4.85
C GLN A 272 -9.86 -21.23 5.58
N PRO A 273 -10.10 -21.68 6.82
CA PRO A 273 -11.25 -21.22 7.60
C PRO A 273 -11.16 -19.73 7.97
N GLN A 274 -9.96 -19.15 7.90
CA GLN A 274 -9.70 -17.77 8.30
C GLN A 274 -8.62 -17.10 7.44
N GLY A 275 -8.52 -15.77 7.57
CA GLY A 275 -7.47 -14.99 6.94
C GLY A 275 -7.57 -14.80 5.42
N ILE A 276 -8.46 -15.50 4.70
CA ILE A 276 -8.60 -15.43 3.22
C ILE A 276 -8.67 -13.98 2.72
N THR A 277 -9.61 -13.18 3.24
CA THR A 277 -9.79 -11.79 2.81
C THR A 277 -8.52 -10.96 2.98
N HIS A 278 -7.83 -11.12 4.11
CA HIS A 278 -6.62 -10.36 4.41
C HIS A 278 -5.46 -10.78 3.51
N GLN A 279 -5.29 -12.09 3.31
CA GLN A 279 -4.20 -12.59 2.49
C GLN A 279 -4.41 -12.35 0.99
N LEU A 280 -5.62 -12.46 0.45
CA LEU A 280 -5.85 -12.08 -0.95
C LEU A 280 -5.61 -10.59 -1.22
N ARG A 281 -5.96 -9.73 -0.27
CA ARG A 281 -5.61 -8.30 -0.34
C ARG A 281 -4.10 -8.11 -0.30
N ARG A 282 -3.39 -8.83 0.57
CA ARG A 282 -1.92 -8.79 0.66
C ARG A 282 -1.25 -9.34 -0.60
N MET A 283 -1.77 -10.42 -1.18
CA MET A 283 -1.32 -10.98 -2.46
C MET A 283 -1.52 -9.98 -3.61
N ASN A 284 -2.66 -9.29 -3.67
CA ASN A 284 -2.87 -8.23 -4.65
C ASN A 284 -1.88 -7.07 -4.42
N ARG A 285 -1.73 -6.62 -3.18
CA ARG A 285 -0.79 -5.55 -2.83
C ARG A 285 0.65 -5.90 -3.18
N TYR A 286 1.08 -7.14 -2.96
CA TYR A 286 2.45 -7.57 -3.29
C TYR A 286 2.62 -7.98 -4.77
N GLY A 287 1.55 -7.94 -5.57
CA GLY A 287 1.56 -8.31 -7.00
C GLY A 287 1.51 -9.82 -7.26
N VAL A 288 1.49 -10.65 -6.22
CA VAL A 288 1.45 -12.12 -6.32
C VAL A 288 0.16 -12.59 -6.98
N LEU A 289 -0.97 -11.96 -6.67
CA LEU A 289 -2.26 -12.36 -7.24
C LEU A 289 -2.30 -12.15 -8.77
N ALA A 290 -1.78 -11.02 -9.24
CA ALA A 290 -1.65 -10.68 -10.65
C ALA A 290 -0.71 -11.65 -11.38
N ALA A 291 0.44 -11.93 -10.77
CA ALA A 291 1.43 -12.84 -11.33
C ALA A 291 0.91 -14.29 -11.42
N TYR A 292 0.10 -14.72 -10.44
CA TYR A 292 -0.45 -16.07 -10.37
C TYR A 292 -1.71 -16.26 -11.24
N ILE A 293 -2.57 -15.24 -11.34
CA ILE A 293 -3.81 -15.27 -12.13
C ILE A 293 -3.71 -14.20 -13.23
N PRO A 294 -3.29 -14.56 -14.47
CA PRO A 294 -3.13 -13.59 -15.55
C PRO A 294 -4.38 -12.75 -15.84
N ALA A 295 -5.56 -13.36 -15.82
CA ALA A 295 -6.82 -12.64 -16.00
C ALA A 295 -7.09 -11.60 -14.89
N PHE A 296 -6.49 -11.77 -13.71
CA PHE A 296 -6.55 -10.78 -12.64
C PHE A 296 -5.64 -9.59 -12.95
N ASP A 297 -4.46 -9.80 -13.55
CA ASP A 297 -3.56 -8.72 -13.97
C ASP A 297 -4.23 -7.76 -14.95
N ASP A 298 -5.01 -8.30 -15.88
CA ASP A 298 -5.76 -7.53 -16.87
C ASP A 298 -6.73 -6.53 -16.24
N ILE A 299 -7.29 -6.83 -15.06
CA ILE A 299 -8.30 -6.01 -14.39
C ILE A 299 -7.72 -5.06 -13.34
N ILE A 300 -6.39 -5.07 -13.11
CA ILE A 300 -5.76 -4.22 -12.11
C ILE A 300 -5.90 -2.74 -12.47
N GLY A 301 -6.53 -2.00 -11.55
CA GLY A 301 -6.81 -0.58 -11.72
C GLY A 301 -7.82 -0.29 -12.83
N ARG A 302 -8.49 -1.31 -13.40
CA ARG A 302 -9.57 -1.07 -14.35
C ARG A 302 -10.77 -0.53 -13.61
N MET A 303 -11.32 0.56 -14.11
CA MET A 303 -12.63 1.05 -13.70
C MET A 303 -13.56 1.00 -14.88
N GLN A 304 -14.86 0.93 -14.58
CA GLN A 304 -15.90 1.21 -15.54
C GLN A 304 -16.39 2.63 -15.28
N TYR A 305 -16.42 3.47 -16.31
CA TYR A 305 -16.85 4.86 -16.17
C TYR A 305 -18.38 4.97 -16.13
N ASP A 306 -18.99 4.70 -14.97
CA ASP A 306 -20.41 4.91 -14.72
C ASP A 306 -20.71 5.21 -13.24
N LEU A 307 -21.95 5.63 -12.97
CA LEU A 307 -22.42 6.02 -11.62
C LEU A 307 -22.75 4.83 -10.70
N PHE A 308 -22.75 3.60 -11.19
CA PHE A 308 -23.14 2.41 -10.43
C PHE A 308 -21.95 1.72 -9.77
N HIS A 309 -20.73 2.00 -10.24
CA HIS A 309 -19.51 1.44 -9.68
C HIS A 309 -18.91 2.38 -8.64
N ALA A 310 -18.44 1.80 -7.54
CA ALA A 310 -17.72 2.52 -6.48
C ALA A 310 -16.24 2.19 -6.45
N TYR A 311 -15.81 1.09 -7.10
CA TYR A 311 -14.46 0.55 -7.01
C TYR A 311 -13.91 0.08 -8.36
N THR A 312 -12.59 0.01 -8.49
CA THR A 312 -11.95 -0.73 -9.60
C THR A 312 -12.33 -2.22 -9.58
N VAL A 313 -12.29 -2.86 -10.74
CA VAL A 313 -12.73 -4.24 -10.95
C VAL A 313 -11.95 -5.22 -10.06
N ASP A 314 -10.64 -5.04 -9.91
CA ASP A 314 -9.80 -5.84 -9.01
C ASP A 314 -10.23 -5.73 -7.55
N GLN A 315 -10.51 -4.51 -7.08
CA GLN A 315 -10.99 -4.31 -5.70
C GLN A 315 -12.40 -4.82 -5.50
N HIS A 316 -13.30 -4.59 -6.47
CA HIS A 316 -14.66 -5.10 -6.42
C HIS A 316 -14.65 -6.64 -6.32
N THR A 317 -13.78 -7.31 -7.07
CA THR A 317 -13.56 -8.76 -6.99
C THR A 317 -13.15 -9.19 -5.57
N LEU A 318 -12.19 -8.49 -4.95
CA LEU A 318 -11.79 -8.78 -3.56
C LEU A 318 -12.89 -8.46 -2.53
N PHE A 319 -13.75 -7.47 -2.80
CA PHE A 319 -14.92 -7.17 -1.98
C PHE A 319 -15.98 -8.27 -2.07
N ILE A 320 -16.20 -8.85 -3.25
CA ILE A 320 -17.08 -10.00 -3.43
C ILE A 320 -16.57 -11.17 -2.59
N VAL A 321 -15.28 -11.51 -2.68
CA VAL A 321 -14.70 -12.59 -1.86
C VAL A 321 -14.89 -12.32 -0.36
N ARG A 322 -14.68 -11.07 0.09
CA ARG A 322 -14.96 -10.69 1.48
C ARG A 322 -16.42 -10.93 1.86
N ASN A 323 -17.36 -10.51 1.02
CA ASN A 323 -18.79 -10.62 1.29
C ASN A 323 -19.23 -12.09 1.31
N LEU A 324 -18.76 -12.91 0.37
CA LEU A 324 -18.99 -14.36 0.38
C LEU A 324 -18.46 -15.01 1.67
N ARG A 325 -17.28 -14.60 2.15
CA ARG A 325 -16.76 -15.09 3.44
C ARG A 325 -17.64 -14.70 4.64
N ARG A 326 -18.39 -13.60 4.59
CA ARG A 326 -19.34 -13.26 5.67
C ARG A 326 -20.45 -14.30 5.79
N PHE A 327 -20.82 -14.98 4.69
CA PHE A 327 -21.82 -16.04 4.72
C PHE A 327 -21.34 -17.28 5.50
N ALA A 328 -20.03 -17.43 5.74
CA ALA A 328 -19.47 -18.52 6.52
C ALA A 328 -19.33 -18.20 8.02
N LEU A 329 -19.56 -16.95 8.44
CA LEU A 329 -19.26 -16.48 9.80
C LEU A 329 -20.53 -16.27 10.61
N GLU A 330 -20.63 -16.94 11.76
CA GLU A 330 -21.83 -16.87 12.64
C GLU A 330 -22.18 -15.42 13.02
N LYS A 331 -21.18 -14.56 13.23
CA LYS A 331 -21.39 -13.13 13.56
C LYS A 331 -22.13 -12.31 12.49
N HIS A 332 -22.25 -12.83 11.26
CA HIS A 332 -22.94 -12.19 10.15
C HIS A 332 -24.22 -12.95 9.73
N LYS A 333 -24.63 -13.96 10.51
CA LYS A 333 -25.81 -14.76 10.23
C LYS A 333 -27.08 -13.91 10.17
N GLU A 334 -27.22 -12.94 11.06
CA GLU A 334 -28.39 -12.06 11.10
C GLU A 334 -28.44 -11.07 9.93
N ASP A 335 -27.27 -10.72 9.36
CA ASP A 335 -27.20 -9.82 8.21
C ASP A 335 -27.84 -10.45 6.96
N LEU A 336 -27.58 -11.74 6.73
CA LEU A 336 -27.98 -12.49 5.52
C LEU A 336 -28.28 -13.97 5.84
N PRO A 337 -29.39 -14.27 6.54
CA PRO A 337 -29.65 -15.61 7.09
C PRO A 337 -29.77 -16.70 6.03
N HIS A 338 -30.44 -16.41 4.90
CA HIS A 338 -30.60 -17.37 3.83
C HIS A 338 -29.26 -17.73 3.15
N CYS A 339 -28.40 -16.74 2.92
CA CYS A 339 -27.07 -16.98 2.34
C CYS A 339 -26.20 -17.82 3.28
N TYR A 340 -26.28 -17.56 4.58
CA TYR A 340 -25.59 -18.32 5.61
C TYR A 340 -26.01 -19.79 5.63
N GLU A 341 -27.33 -20.06 5.57
CA GLU A 341 -27.87 -21.42 5.54
C GLU A 341 -27.44 -22.21 4.30
N ILE A 342 -27.50 -21.59 3.11
CA ILE A 342 -27.02 -22.21 1.86
C ILE A 342 -25.52 -22.48 1.94
N PHE A 343 -24.72 -21.52 2.42
CA PHE A 343 -23.27 -21.68 2.49
C PHE A 343 -22.86 -22.88 3.36
N LYS A 344 -23.62 -23.21 4.42
CA LYS A 344 -23.36 -24.39 5.25
C LYS A 344 -23.63 -25.73 4.56
N GLN A 345 -24.36 -25.73 3.46
CA GLN A 345 -24.72 -26.94 2.71
C GLN A 345 -23.70 -27.26 1.60
N ILE A 346 -22.82 -26.31 1.28
CA ILE A 346 -21.71 -26.42 0.30
C ILE A 346 -20.42 -26.72 1.08
#